data_AF-A0A0J0ZM98-F1
#
_entry.id   AF-A0A0J0ZM98-F1
#
_cell.length_a   1.000
_cell.length_b   1.000
_cell.length_c   1.000
_cell.angle_alpha   90.00
_cell.angle_beta   90.00
_cell.angle_gamma   90.00
#
_symmetry.space_group_name_H-M   'P 1'
#
loop_
_entity.id
_entity.type
_entity.pdbx_description
1 polymer ?
#
loop_
_entity_poly.entity_id
_entity_poly.type
_entity_poly.pdbx_seq_one_letter_code
_entity_poly.pdbx_strand_id
1 'polypeptide(L)'
;MARRKAHTFKVKAIIHYKTQKILSLCTSRGAVHDFELFKRNLNQIHVGVFILADKGYQRIYTVYPNSLLPLKAKKQKSKKAKKQKSKKAKKQKSKKAL
;
A
#
# COMPACT_ATOMS: atom_id res chain seq x y z
N MET A 1 11.34 4.64 -34.23
CA MET A 1 11.95 3.85 -33.13
C MET A 1 10.96 3.78 -31.96
N ALA A 2 10.33 2.62 -31.72
CA ALA A 2 9.44 2.47 -30.57
C ALA A 2 10.25 2.54 -29.26
N ARG A 3 9.89 3.47 -28.37
CA ARG A 3 10.53 3.62 -27.06
C ARG A 3 10.22 2.38 -26.23
N ARG A 4 11.20 1.49 -26.04
CA ARG A 4 11.05 0.33 -25.15
C ARG A 4 10.79 0.82 -23.73
N LYS A 5 9.80 0.24 -23.04
CA LYS A 5 9.58 0.53 -21.62
C LYS A 5 10.82 0.12 -20.85
N ALA A 6 11.43 1.06 -20.12
CA ALA A 6 12.54 0.76 -19.23
C ALA A 6 12.06 -0.26 -18.19
N HIS A 7 12.87 -1.30 -17.95
CA HIS A 7 12.57 -2.26 -16.92
C HIS A 7 12.64 -1.57 -15.56
N THR A 8 11.52 -1.56 -14.84
CA THR A 8 11.49 -1.07 -13.46
C THR A 8 12.23 -2.06 -12.57
N PHE A 9 13.14 -1.55 -11.75
CA PHE A 9 13.80 -2.31 -10.69
C PHE A 9 13.19 -1.91 -9.35
N LYS A 10 12.95 -2.89 -8.48
CA LYS A 10 12.45 -2.66 -7.12
C LYS A 10 13.56 -2.95 -6.13
N VAL A 11 13.68 -2.08 -5.14
CA VAL A 11 14.53 -2.27 -3.97
C VAL A 11 13.64 -2.16 -2.75
N LYS A 12 13.83 -3.07 -1.79
CA LYS A 12 13.14 -3.11 -0.52
C LYS A 12 14.17 -3.33 0.58
N ALA A 13 14.08 -2.55 1.64
CA ALA A 13 14.96 -2.65 2.79
C ALA A 13 14.14 -2.81 4.06
N ILE A 14 14.65 -3.59 5.01
CA ILE A 14 14.14 -3.68 6.37
C ILE A 14 15.12 -2.95 7.25
N ILE A 15 14.62 -1.94 7.97
CA ILE A 15 15.45 -1.02 8.73
C ILE A 15 15.03 -1.09 10.19
N HIS A 16 16.01 -1.18 11.09
CA HIS A 16 15.76 -1.13 12.51
C HIS A 16 15.33 0.28 12.93
N TYR A 17 14.15 0.41 13.56
CA TYR A 17 13.51 1.71 13.78
C TYR A 17 14.29 2.70 14.65
N LYS A 18 15.06 2.22 15.64
CA LYS A 18 15.86 3.07 16.54
C LYS A 18 17.25 3.39 15.98
N THR A 19 17.95 2.35 15.53
CA THR A 19 19.37 2.44 15.15
C THR A 19 19.56 2.79 13.69
N GLN A 20 18.49 2.79 12.89
CA GLN A 20 18.50 3.01 11.44
C GLN A 20 19.39 2.04 10.65
N LYS A 21 19.82 0.94 11.28
CA LYS A 21 20.62 -0.10 10.61
C LYS A 21 19.76 -0.86 9.61
N ILE A 22 20.31 -1.10 8.42
CA ILE A 22 19.70 -1.97 7.42
C ILE A 22 19.89 -3.41 7.90
N LEU A 23 18.78 -4.08 8.18
CA LEU A 23 18.74 -5.48 8.62
C LEU A 23 18.71 -6.45 7.44
N SER A 24 18.05 -6.05 6.35
CA SER A 24 17.99 -6.83 5.11
C SER A 24 17.74 -5.91 3.93
N LEU A 25 18.31 -6.27 2.78
CA LEU A 25 18.13 -5.57 1.51
C LEU A 25 17.76 -6.60 0.44
N CYS A 26 16.69 -6.32 -0.29
CA CYS A 26 16.22 -7.19 -1.34
C CYS A 26 15.88 -6.43 -2.62
N THR A 27 16.13 -7.09 -3.74
CA THR A 27 15.99 -6.50 -5.05
C THR A 27 15.24 -7.42 -6.01
N SER A 28 14.47 -6.84 -6.92
CA SER A 28 13.75 -7.61 -7.93
C SER A 28 13.42 -6.81 -9.18
N ARG A 29 13.04 -7.53 -10.23
CA ARG A 29 12.33 -6.92 -11.37
C ARG A 29 10.98 -6.37 -10.89
N GLY A 30 10.53 -5.27 -11.49
CA GLY A 30 9.33 -4.53 -11.05
C GLY A 30 8.01 -5.26 -11.24
N ALA A 31 7.99 -6.34 -12.01
CA ALA A 31 6.83 -7.21 -12.17
C ALA A 31 6.55 -8.10 -10.94
N VAL A 32 7.54 -8.29 -10.06
CA VAL A 32 7.37 -9.09 -8.84
C VAL A 32 6.57 -8.30 -7.81
N HIS A 33 5.59 -8.95 -7.19
CA HIS A 33 4.79 -8.34 -6.13
C HIS A 33 5.60 -8.22 -4.82
N ASP A 34 5.36 -7.16 -4.06
CA ASP A 34 6.17 -6.83 -2.89
C ASP A 34 6.09 -7.92 -1.81
N PHE A 35 4.92 -8.55 -1.62
CA PHE A 35 4.76 -9.65 -0.66
C PHE A 35 5.51 -10.92 -1.07
N GLU A 36 5.60 -11.19 -2.37
CA GLU A 36 6.38 -12.33 -2.89
C GLU A 36 7.88 -12.12 -2.66
N LEU A 37 8.36 -10.88 -2.88
CA LEU A 37 9.74 -10.52 -2.60
C LEU A 37 10.08 -10.63 -1.11
N PHE A 38 9.14 -10.25 -0.24
CA PHE A 38 9.27 -10.39 1.20
C PHE A 38 9.43 -11.85 1.64
N LYS A 39 8.57 -12.76 1.15
CA LYS A 39 8.67 -14.20 1.48
C LYS A 39 10.05 -14.78 1.19
N ARG A 40 10.64 -14.41 0.06
CA ARG A 40 11.99 -14.87 -0.35
C ARG A 40 13.10 -14.38 0.57
N ASN A 41 12.90 -13.25 1.24
CA ASN A 41 13.90 -12.62 2.11
C ASN A 41 13.66 -12.87 3.60
N LEU A 42 12.59 -13.58 3.97
CA LEU A 42 12.29 -13.89 5.37
C LEU A 42 13.43 -14.59 6.10
N ASN A 43 14.20 -15.44 5.39
CA ASN A 43 15.33 -16.17 5.97
C ASN A 43 16.46 -15.26 6.47
N GLN A 44 16.51 -14.00 6.00
CA GLN A 44 17.50 -13.02 6.47
C GLN A 44 17.03 -12.27 7.72
N ILE A 45 15.77 -12.43 8.12
CA ILE A 45 15.19 -11.76 9.28
C ILE A 45 15.24 -12.73 10.46
N HIS A 46 15.80 -12.27 11.57
CA HIS A 46 15.83 -13.05 12.79
C HIS A 46 14.40 -13.25 13.34
N VAL A 47 14.02 -14.48 13.68
CA VAL A 47 12.64 -14.91 14.02
C VAL A 47 12.01 -14.10 15.17
N GLY A 48 12.83 -13.53 16.05
CA GLY A 48 12.38 -12.68 17.17
C GLY A 48 12.14 -11.21 16.83
N VAL A 49 12.38 -10.76 15.59
CA VAL A 49 12.21 -9.35 15.21
C VAL A 49 10.73 -9.05 14.99
N PHE A 50 10.27 -7.89 15.47
CA PHE A 50 8.91 -7.41 15.20
C PHE A 50 8.89 -6.55 13.93
N ILE A 51 8.01 -6.90 12.97
CA ILE A 51 7.92 -6.21 11.68
C ILE A 51 6.69 -5.32 11.62
N LEU A 52 6.88 -4.03 11.37
CA LEU A 52 5.80 -3.12 10.99
C LEU A 52 5.73 -3.05 9.47
N ALA A 53 4.63 -3.51 8.87
CA ALA A 53 4.45 -3.54 7.41
C ALA A 53 3.24 -2.72 6.98
N ASP A 54 3.20 -2.26 5.74
CA ASP A 54 2.06 -1.53 5.22
C ASP A 54 0.86 -2.44 4.95
N LYS A 55 -0.31 -1.85 4.77
CA LYS A 55 -1.57 -2.58 4.62
C LYS A 55 -1.61 -3.54 3.42
N GLY A 56 -0.73 -3.39 2.42
CA GLY A 56 -0.61 -4.33 1.30
C GLY A 56 -0.25 -5.75 1.74
N TYR A 57 0.35 -5.89 2.92
CA TYR A 57 0.81 -7.15 3.49
C TYR A 57 -0.28 -7.92 4.24
N GLN A 58 -1.52 -7.94 3.71
CA GLN A 58 -2.70 -8.49 4.40
C GLN A 58 -2.55 -9.93 4.93
N ARG A 59 -1.65 -10.73 4.33
CA ARG A 59 -1.42 -12.14 4.71
C ARG A 59 -0.11 -12.37 5.46
N ILE A 60 0.55 -11.31 5.94
CA ILE A 60 1.88 -11.43 6.57
C ILE A 60 1.89 -12.36 7.78
N TYR A 61 0.82 -12.38 8.58
CA TYR A 61 0.69 -13.23 9.76
C TYR A 61 0.81 -14.73 9.46
N THR A 62 0.47 -15.16 8.25
CA THR A 62 0.60 -16.58 7.84
C THR A 62 2.04 -17.01 7.59
N VAL A 63 2.93 -16.05 7.33
CA VAL A 63 4.33 -16.31 6.98
C VAL A 63 5.28 -15.79 8.06
N TYR A 64 4.87 -14.74 8.79
CA TYR A 64 5.65 -14.11 9.85
C TYR A 64 4.71 -13.59 10.96
N PRO A 65 4.45 -14.41 12.01
CA PRO A 65 3.49 -14.07 13.05
C PRO A 65 3.83 -12.81 13.84
N ASN A 66 5.13 -12.52 14.01
CA ASN A 66 5.65 -11.36 14.74
C ASN A 66 5.59 -10.07 13.91
N SER A 67 4.41 -9.75 13.37
CA SER A 67 4.20 -8.58 12.51
C SER A 67 3.00 -7.73 12.93
N LEU A 68 2.95 -6.49 12.47
CA LEU A 68 1.84 -5.58 12.68
C LEU A 68 1.52 -4.80 11.41
N LEU A 69 0.22 -4.76 11.07
CA LEU A 69 -0.32 -3.95 10.00
C LEU A 69 -1.06 -2.74 10.57
N PRO A 70 -0.96 -1.56 9.93
CA PRO A 70 -1.76 -0.40 10.29
C PRO A 70 -3.25 -0.73 10.28
N LEU A 71 -3.90 -0.46 11.41
CA LEU A 71 -5.35 -0.54 11.49
C LEU A 71 -5.96 0.54 10.59
N LYS A 72 -6.88 0.13 9.71
CA LYS A 72 -7.62 1.10 8.88
C LYS A 72 -8.43 1.99 9.82
N ALA A 73 -8.15 3.29 9.83
CA ALA A 73 -9.03 4.24 10.50
C ALA A 73 -10.47 4.07 9.99
N LYS A 74 -11.42 3.89 10.91
CA LYS A 74 -12.85 3.92 10.57
C LYS A 74 -13.14 5.32 10.07
N LYS A 75 -13.69 5.46 8.85
CA LYS A 75 -14.29 6.74 8.44
C LYS A 75 -15.38 7.05 9.46
N GLN A 76 -15.21 8.07 10.29
CA GLN A 76 -16.33 8.63 11.06
C GLN A 76 -17.47 8.87 10.07
N LYS A 77 -18.63 8.28 10.32
CA LYS A 77 -19.86 8.62 9.59
C LYS A 77 -20.23 10.05 9.98
N SER A 78 -19.56 11.05 9.40
CA SER A 78 -20.06 12.40 9.44
C SER A 78 -21.42 12.38 8.74
N LYS A 79 -22.42 12.87 9.47
CA LYS A 79 -23.85 12.89 9.14
C LYS A 79 -24.07 13.08 7.63
N LYS A 80 -24.59 12.05 6.95
CA LYS A 80 -25.16 12.15 5.60
C LYS A 80 -26.42 13.04 5.67
N ALA A 81 -26.23 14.36 5.73
CA ALA A 81 -27.33 15.32 5.67
C ALA A 81 -26.85 16.69 5.18
N LYS A 82 -26.12 16.77 4.06
CA LYS A 82 -25.93 18.02 3.27
C LYS A 82 -25.18 17.82 1.95
N LYS A 83 -25.47 16.75 1.18
CA LYS A 83 -24.97 16.64 -0.21
C LYS A 83 -25.94 15.94 -1.17
N GLN A 84 -27.23 16.21 -1.02
CA GLN A 84 -28.23 15.93 -2.07
C GLN A 84 -28.73 17.19 -2.80
N LYS A 85 -28.33 18.41 -2.39
CA LYS A 85 -28.74 19.65 -3.08
C LYS A 85 -27.88 20.07 -4.29
N SER A 86 -26.74 19.42 -4.57
CA SER A 86 -25.86 19.83 -5.68
C SER A 86 -25.96 19.01 -6.97
N LYS A 87 -26.78 17.94 -7.03
CA LYS A 87 -27.00 17.17 -8.29
C LYS A 87 -28.28 17.53 -9.05
N LYS A 88 -29.23 18.27 -8.45
CA LYS A 88 -30.49 18.65 -9.12
C LYS A 88 -30.44 20.01 -9.84
N ALA A 89 -29.47 20.88 -9.53
CA ALA A 89 -29.36 22.21 -10.13
C ALA A 89 -28.63 22.26 -11.50
N LYS A 90 -28.03 21.15 -11.99
CA LYS A 90 -27.33 21.13 -13.28
C LYS A 90 -28.15 20.53 -14.44
N LYS A 91 -29.32 19.92 -14.18
CA LYS A 91 -30.22 19.35 -15.22
C LYS A 91 -31.32 20.31 -15.69
N GLN A 92 -31.40 21.52 -15.13
CA GLN A 92 -32.45 22.51 -15.47
C GLN A 92 -31.93 23.73 -16.24
N LYS A 93 -30.61 23.83 -16.49
CA LYS A 93 -30.01 24.87 -17.34
C LYS A 93 -29.80 24.46 -18.81
N SER A 94 -30.07 23.21 -19.21
CA SER A 94 -29.95 22.75 -20.61
C SER A 94 -31.28 22.47 -21.30
N LYS A 95 -32.42 22.83 -20.68
CA LYS A 95 -33.77 22.70 -21.28
C LYS A 95 -34.45 24.06 -21.51
N LYS A 96 -33.69 25.16 -21.43
CA LYS A 96 -34.18 26.52 -21.67
C LYS A 96 -33.40 27.25 -22.78
N ALA A 97 -32.76 26.46 -23.64
CA ALA A 97 -32.04 26.91 -24.82
C ALA A 97 -32.40 25.99 -26.00
N LEU A 98 -33.69 25.89 -26.27
CA LEU A 98 -34.28 25.76 -27.59
C LEU A 98 -35.68 26.39 -27.53
#